data_AF-A0A1F7U6Q7-F1
#
_entry.id   AF-A0A1F7U6Q7-F1
#
_cell.length_a   1.000
_cell.length_b   1.000
_cell.length_c   1.000
_cell.angle_alpha   90.00
_cell.angle_beta   90.00
_cell.angle_gamma   90.00
#
_symmetry.space_group_name_H-M   'P 1'
#
loop_
_entity.id
_entity.type
_entity.pdbx_description
1 polymer ?
#
loop_
_entity_poly.entity_id
_entity_poly.type
_entity_poly.pdbx_seq_one_letter_code
_entity_poly.pdbx_strand_id
1 'polypeptide(L)'
;MNNEIVLDIETSNSFADVGKYDPSLLKVSLVGLYSYRTDEYQSFLEPELPKLWRILESADRIIGYNLMGFDYPVLNTYYPGDLRKMPTLDIMLDIEKVIGFRVKLDDVAHASLGTGKSGNGLQAIEFFRKGEIQKLRDYCLQDVKVTKEVYEYGLKTGNVKYRDRRGQCIAVNVDFVPKLEKAPVNLTMPF
;
A
#
# COMPACT_ATOMS: atom_id res chain seq x y z
N MET A 1 17.55 11.65 1.80
CA MET A 1 16.75 10.42 1.91
C MET A 1 16.17 10.12 0.54
N ASN A 2 16.04 8.84 0.17
CA ASN A 2 15.34 8.48 -1.06
C ASN A 2 13.89 8.99 -0.99
N ASN A 3 13.34 9.40 -2.13
CA ASN A 3 11.95 9.84 -2.25
C ASN A 3 11.02 8.62 -2.27
N GLU A 4 10.93 7.93 -1.13
CA GLU A 4 10.04 6.78 -0.95
C GLU A 4 8.65 7.24 -0.53
N ILE A 5 7.64 6.50 -0.95
CA ILE A 5 6.24 6.77 -0.63
C ILE A 5 5.60 5.49 -0.10
N VAL A 6 4.88 5.59 1.01
CA VAL A 6 4.00 4.52 1.49
C VAL A 6 2.59 4.81 1.00
N LEU A 7 1.91 3.82 0.43
CA LEU A 7 0.62 3.98 -0.26
C LEU A 7 -0.38 2.93 0.23
N ASP A 8 -1.64 3.34 0.37
CA ASP A 8 -2.80 2.46 0.59
C ASP A 8 -4.05 3.09 -0.05
N ILE A 9 -5.03 2.28 -0.43
CA ILE A 9 -6.28 2.76 -1.04
C ILE A 9 -7.53 2.22 -0.35
N GLU A 10 -8.59 3.00 -0.47
CA GLU A 10 -9.94 2.57 -0.15
C GLU A 10 -10.82 2.58 -1.40
N THR A 11 -11.82 1.69 -1.39
CA THR A 11 -12.77 1.54 -2.50
C THR A 11 -14.18 1.98 -2.10
N SER A 12 -14.94 2.47 -3.08
CA SER A 12 -16.32 2.93 -2.90
C SER A 12 -17.37 1.81 -3.05
N ASN A 13 -16.96 0.68 -3.63
CA ASN A 13 -17.76 -0.52 -3.86
C ASN A 13 -16.98 -1.78 -3.48
N SER A 14 -17.71 -2.88 -3.31
CA SER A 14 -17.18 -4.18 -2.91
C SER A 14 -17.27 -5.21 -4.03
N PHE A 15 -16.59 -6.34 -3.87
CA PHE A 15 -16.73 -7.50 -4.77
C PHE A 15 -18.17 -8.03 -4.84
N ALA A 16 -18.95 -7.88 -3.76
CA ALA A 16 -20.36 -8.25 -3.75
C ALA A 16 -21.19 -7.33 -4.66
N ASP A 17 -20.87 -6.04 -4.72
CA ASP A 17 -21.56 -5.08 -5.59
C ASP A 17 -21.29 -5.34 -7.08
N VAL A 18 -20.09 -5.84 -7.43
CA VAL A 18 -19.71 -6.14 -8.83
C VAL A 18 -19.91 -7.61 -9.23
N GLY A 19 -20.20 -8.49 -8.28
CA GLY A 19 -20.50 -9.91 -8.52
C GLY A 19 -19.31 -10.77 -8.96
N LYS A 20 -18.07 -10.26 -8.89
CA LYS A 20 -16.85 -10.95 -9.33
C LYS A 20 -15.67 -10.55 -8.45
N TYR A 21 -14.80 -11.51 -8.15
CA TYR A 21 -13.53 -11.26 -7.47
C TYR A 21 -12.47 -10.75 -8.47
N ASP A 22 -12.58 -9.48 -8.84
CA ASP A 22 -11.70 -8.81 -9.80
C ASP A 22 -11.48 -7.36 -9.33
N PRO A 23 -10.30 -7.02 -8.77
CA PRO A 23 -10.08 -5.69 -8.20
C PRO A 23 -10.21 -4.56 -9.22
N SER A 24 -9.96 -4.83 -10.51
CA SER A 24 -10.13 -3.81 -11.56
C SER A 24 -11.58 -3.35 -11.76
N LEU A 25 -12.56 -4.04 -11.17
CA LEU A 25 -13.96 -3.62 -11.18
C LEU A 25 -14.32 -2.71 -10.00
N LEU A 26 -13.43 -2.57 -9.03
CA LEU A 26 -13.63 -1.67 -7.90
C LEU A 26 -13.26 -0.24 -8.29
N LYS A 27 -13.88 0.72 -7.59
CA LYS A 27 -13.70 2.14 -7.79
C LYS A 27 -13.04 2.75 -6.57
N VAL A 28 -12.05 3.60 -6.78
CA VAL A 28 -11.34 4.29 -5.69
C VAL A 28 -12.29 5.25 -4.98
N SER A 29 -12.37 5.18 -3.66
CA SER A 29 -12.98 6.25 -2.86
C SER A 29 -11.93 7.24 -2.36
N LEU A 30 -10.78 6.74 -1.94
CA LEU A 30 -9.71 7.54 -1.35
C LEU A 30 -8.36 6.83 -1.53
N VAL A 31 -7.30 7.61 -1.69
CA VAL A 31 -5.92 7.13 -1.61
C VAL A 31 -5.22 7.87 -0.49
N GLY A 32 -4.57 7.13 0.40
CA GLY A 32 -3.70 7.66 1.43
C GLY A 32 -2.24 7.44 1.07
N LEU A 33 -1.39 8.40 1.39
CA LEU A 33 0.06 8.22 1.31
C LEU A 33 0.83 8.92 2.40
N TYR A 34 2.05 8.43 2.63
CA TYR A 34 3.09 9.11 3.41
C TYR A 34 4.32 9.32 2.51
N SER A 35 4.86 10.53 2.51
CA SER A 35 6.03 10.91 1.71
C SER A 35 7.25 11.10 2.61
N TYR A 36 8.29 10.28 2.43
CA TYR A 36 9.55 10.42 3.16
C TYR A 36 10.31 11.70 2.80
N ARG A 37 10.04 12.29 1.63
CA ARG A 37 10.66 13.55 1.19
C ARG A 37 10.14 14.76 1.95
N THR A 38 8.84 14.76 2.29
CA THR A 38 8.18 15.88 2.96
C THR A 38 7.85 15.61 4.43
N ASP A 39 7.95 14.35 4.87
CA ASP A 39 7.52 13.89 6.20
C ASP A 39 6.04 14.16 6.47
N GLU A 40 5.20 13.98 5.46
CA GLU A 40 3.78 14.32 5.51
C GLU A 40 2.88 13.16 5.07
N TYR A 41 1.76 13.04 5.76
CA TYR A 41 0.62 12.23 5.33
C TYR A 41 -0.32 13.06 4.46
N GLN A 42 -0.71 12.52 3.31
CA GLN A 42 -1.62 13.16 2.36
C GLN A 42 -2.72 12.18 1.95
N SER A 43 -3.90 12.70 1.62
CA SER A 43 -5.00 11.89 1.09
C SER A 43 -5.63 12.56 -0.13
N PHE A 44 -6.12 11.74 -1.05
CA PHE A 44 -6.69 12.17 -2.33
C PHE A 44 -8.00 11.43 -2.56
N LEU A 45 -9.08 12.16 -2.79
CA LEU A 45 -10.32 11.57 -3.31
C LEU A 45 -10.17 11.22 -4.79
N GLU A 46 -11.10 10.43 -5.34
CA GLU A 46 -11.10 10.03 -6.75
C GLU A 46 -10.87 11.22 -7.74
N PRO A 47 -11.52 12.39 -7.58
CA PRO A 47 -11.29 13.54 -8.48
C PRO A 47 -9.89 14.17 -8.35
N GLU A 48 -9.16 13.88 -7.28
CA GLU A 48 -7.85 14.45 -6.96
C GLU A 48 -6.68 13.58 -7.41
N LEU A 49 -6.95 12.39 -7.93
CA LEU A 49 -5.96 11.45 -8.47
C LEU A 49 -4.97 12.07 -9.49
N PRO A 50 -5.33 13.05 -10.34
CA PRO A 50 -4.35 13.73 -11.20
C PRO A 50 -3.17 14.37 -10.44
N LYS A 51 -3.38 14.79 -9.18
CA LYS A 51 -2.30 15.31 -8.32
C LYS A 51 -1.41 14.18 -7.78
N LEU A 52 -2.03 13.07 -7.39
CA LEU A 52 -1.35 11.86 -6.91
C LEU A 52 -0.36 11.32 -7.96
N TRP A 53 -0.75 11.27 -9.23
CA TRP A 53 0.10 10.72 -10.30
C TRP A 53 1.46 11.39 -10.38
N ARG A 54 1.50 12.72 -10.28
CA ARG A 54 2.76 13.50 -10.28
C ARG A 54 3.65 13.15 -9.09
N ILE A 55 3.04 12.84 -7.94
CA ILE A 55 3.76 12.45 -6.74
C ILE A 55 4.38 11.06 -6.95
N LEU A 56 3.59 10.09 -7.39
CA LEU A 56 4.04 8.71 -7.63
C LEU A 56 5.11 8.62 -8.72
N GLU A 57 4.95 9.35 -9.83
CA GLU A 57 5.92 9.40 -10.93
C GLU A 57 7.26 10.01 -10.52
N SER A 58 7.28 10.83 -9.47
CA SER A 58 8.51 11.41 -8.92
C SER A 58 9.18 10.52 -7.86
N ALA A 59 8.51 9.45 -7.42
CA ALA A 59 8.98 8.60 -6.33
C ALA A 59 10.08 7.65 -6.79
N ASP A 60 11.11 7.47 -5.96
CA ASP A 60 12.16 6.49 -6.21
C ASP A 60 11.64 5.06 -6.00
N ARG A 61 10.68 4.90 -5.07
CA ARG A 61 10.02 3.62 -4.74
C ARG A 61 8.68 3.84 -4.07
N ILE A 62 7.69 3.01 -4.42
CA ILE A 62 6.40 2.93 -3.74
C ILE A 62 6.40 1.70 -2.82
N ILE A 63 5.94 1.88 -1.59
CA ILE A 63 5.86 0.84 -0.56
C ILE A 63 4.39 0.67 -0.20
N GLY A 64 3.94 -0.57 -0.07
CA GLY A 64 2.58 -0.84 0.39
C GLY A 64 2.37 -2.29 0.78
N TYR A 65 1.12 -2.65 1.00
CA TYR A 65 0.73 -3.99 1.42
C TYR A 65 -0.29 -4.57 0.45
N ASN A 66 0.11 -5.54 -0.39
CA ASN A 66 -0.71 -6.11 -1.47
C ASN A 66 -1.02 -5.13 -2.62
N LEU A 67 -0.15 -4.14 -2.86
CA LEU A 67 -0.27 -3.21 -3.99
C LEU A 67 -0.41 -3.94 -5.33
N MET A 68 0.41 -4.96 -5.58
CA MET A 68 0.42 -5.68 -6.85
C MET A 68 -0.85 -6.50 -7.06
N GLY A 69 -1.39 -7.06 -5.98
CA GLY A 69 -2.54 -7.95 -6.02
C GLY A 69 -3.89 -7.24 -5.91
N PHE A 70 -3.93 -6.00 -5.45
CA PHE A 70 -5.17 -5.26 -5.19
C PHE A 70 -5.11 -3.81 -5.66
N ASP A 71 -4.27 -2.98 -5.06
CA ASP A 71 -4.30 -1.52 -5.24
C ASP A 71 -3.98 -1.09 -6.66
N TYR A 72 -2.91 -1.63 -7.26
CA TYR A 72 -2.51 -1.32 -8.63
C TYR A 72 -3.52 -1.79 -9.67
N PRO A 73 -4.08 -3.01 -9.60
CA PRO A 73 -5.24 -3.38 -10.42
C PRO A 73 -6.40 -2.39 -10.37
N VAL A 74 -6.73 -1.83 -9.21
CA VAL A 74 -7.77 -0.80 -9.05
C VAL A 74 -7.32 0.52 -9.66
N LEU A 75 -6.16 1.05 -9.25
CA LEU A 75 -5.63 2.35 -9.65
C LEU A 75 -5.28 2.43 -11.14
N ASN A 76 -4.83 1.35 -11.77
CA ASN A 76 -4.54 1.30 -13.21
C ASN A 76 -5.79 1.49 -14.09
N THR A 77 -7.00 1.43 -13.52
CA THR A 77 -8.23 1.82 -14.26
C THR A 77 -8.36 3.34 -14.40
N TYR A 78 -7.65 4.10 -13.55
CA TYR A 78 -7.63 5.56 -13.52
C TYR A 78 -6.30 6.14 -14.05
N TYR A 79 -5.19 5.42 -13.87
CA TYR A 79 -3.86 5.87 -14.28
C TYR A 79 -3.61 5.58 -15.77
N PRO A 80 -3.12 6.56 -16.57
CA PRO A 80 -2.89 6.35 -18.01
C PRO A 80 -1.74 5.39 -18.35
N GLY A 81 -0.84 5.13 -17.39
CA GLY A 81 0.28 4.20 -17.55
C GLY A 81 0.04 2.86 -16.85
N ASP A 82 1.13 2.21 -16.44
CA ASP A 82 1.07 0.97 -15.66
C ASP A 82 1.90 1.12 -14.38
N LEU A 83 1.20 1.26 -13.24
CA LEU A 83 1.84 1.42 -11.93
C LEU A 83 2.70 0.23 -11.53
N ARG A 84 2.46 -0.96 -12.10
CA ARG A 84 3.24 -2.18 -11.82
C ARG A 84 4.68 -2.08 -12.32
N LYS A 85 4.98 -1.11 -13.19
CA LYS A 85 6.32 -0.84 -13.71
C LYS A 85 7.10 0.14 -12.84
N MET A 86 6.46 0.77 -11.86
CA MET A 86 7.15 1.63 -10.91
C MET A 86 7.97 0.75 -9.95
N PRO A 87 9.11 1.23 -9.43
CA PRO A 87 9.83 0.51 -8.39
C PRO A 87 8.92 0.35 -7.16
N THR A 88 8.64 -0.89 -6.78
CA THR A 88 7.66 -1.20 -5.73
C THR A 88 8.22 -2.20 -4.72
N LEU A 89 8.01 -1.92 -3.44
CA LEU A 89 8.11 -2.87 -2.35
C LEU A 89 6.69 -3.25 -1.90
N ASP A 90 6.26 -4.46 -2.23
CA ASP A 90 5.00 -5.03 -1.74
C ASP A 90 5.31 -5.99 -0.58
N ILE A 91 5.02 -5.53 0.65
CA ILE A 91 5.41 -6.23 1.88
C ILE A 91 4.73 -7.60 1.96
N MET A 92 3.46 -7.70 1.56
CA MET A 92 2.74 -8.97 1.61
C MET A 92 3.36 -9.98 0.65
N LEU A 93 3.71 -9.55 -0.57
CA LEU A 93 4.36 -10.44 -1.54
C LEU A 93 5.74 -10.90 -1.07
N ASP A 94 6.53 -10.03 -0.45
CA ASP A 94 7.85 -10.42 0.06
C ASP A 94 7.75 -11.42 1.22
N ILE A 95 6.75 -11.29 2.09
CA ILE A 95 6.44 -12.30 3.11
C ILE A 95 5.97 -13.60 2.45
N GLU A 96 5.03 -13.53 1.50
CA GLU A 96 4.46 -14.69 0.80
C GLU A 96 5.55 -15.49 0.08
N LYS A 97 6.55 -14.84 -0.53
CA LYS A 97 7.70 -15.51 -1.15
C LYS A 97 8.50 -16.39 -0.18
N VAL A 98 8.55 -16.02 1.10
CA VAL A 98 9.31 -16.75 2.12
C VAL A 98 8.50 -17.87 2.74
N ILE A 99 7.21 -17.65 3.03
CA ILE A 99 6.39 -18.60 3.79
C ILE A 99 5.40 -19.40 2.95
N GLY A 100 5.15 -19.01 1.69
CA GLY A 100 4.28 -19.70 0.74
C GLY A 100 2.79 -19.41 0.88
N PHE A 101 2.38 -18.43 1.69
CA PHE A 101 1.00 -18.00 1.84
C PHE A 101 0.90 -16.53 2.25
N ARG A 102 -0.27 -15.93 2.03
CA ARG A 102 -0.56 -14.53 2.36
C ARG A 102 -0.93 -14.36 3.83
N VAL A 103 -0.49 -13.24 4.39
CA VAL A 103 -0.78 -12.81 5.76
C VAL A 103 -1.48 -11.46 5.71
N LYS A 104 -2.31 -11.13 6.70
CA LYS A 104 -2.93 -9.80 6.79
C LYS A 104 -1.97 -8.80 7.41
N LEU A 105 -2.08 -7.53 7.00
CA LEU A 105 -1.29 -6.45 7.57
C LEU A 105 -1.43 -6.40 9.10
N ASP A 106 -2.65 -6.51 9.62
CA ASP A 106 -2.91 -6.46 11.06
C ASP A 106 -2.21 -7.59 11.83
N ASP A 107 -2.18 -8.83 11.29
CA ASP A 107 -1.48 -9.96 11.91
C ASP A 107 0.03 -9.70 11.96
N VAL A 108 0.59 -9.07 10.92
CA VAL A 108 2.01 -8.71 10.84
C VAL A 108 2.34 -7.56 11.80
N ALA A 109 1.53 -6.50 11.77
CA ALA A 109 1.69 -5.33 12.62
C ALA A 109 1.61 -5.71 14.09
N HIS A 110 0.59 -6.48 14.48
CA HIS A 110 0.40 -6.92 15.86
C HIS A 110 1.56 -7.80 16.34
N ALA A 111 2.06 -8.71 15.50
CA ALA A 111 3.19 -9.57 15.87
C ALA A 111 4.54 -8.83 15.90
N SER A 112 4.74 -7.85 15.03
CA SER A 112 6.04 -7.15 14.86
C SER A 112 6.17 -5.95 15.80
N LEU A 113 5.11 -5.15 15.89
CA LEU A 113 5.08 -3.85 16.57
C LEU A 113 4.44 -3.93 17.96
N GLY A 114 3.69 -5.00 18.25
CA GLY A 114 2.88 -5.11 19.46
C GLY A 114 1.61 -4.23 19.44
N THR A 115 1.40 -3.48 18.38
CA THR A 115 0.22 -2.66 18.12
C THR A 115 -0.69 -3.41 17.13
N GLY A 116 -1.93 -3.68 17.54
CA GLY A 116 -2.97 -4.22 16.65
C GLY A 116 -4.05 -3.18 16.43
N LYS A 117 -4.60 -3.08 15.23
CA LYS A 117 -5.82 -2.31 15.01
C LYS A 117 -7.04 -3.16 15.29
N SER A 118 -8.14 -2.48 15.58
CA SER A 118 -9.50 -3.01 15.54
C SER A 118 -10.25 -2.33 14.39
N GLY A 119 -9.88 -2.61 13.14
CA GLY A 119 -10.49 -2.02 11.95
C GLY A 119 -10.77 -3.09 10.90
N ASN A 120 -11.95 -3.07 10.29
CA ASN A 120 -12.35 -3.99 9.23
C ASN A 120 -12.60 -3.17 7.95
N GLY A 121 -12.04 -3.57 6.80
CA GLY A 121 -12.17 -2.84 5.52
C GLY A 121 -13.61 -2.60 5.05
N LEU A 122 -14.59 -3.33 5.57
CA LEU A 122 -16.02 -3.03 5.34
C LEU A 122 -16.45 -1.66 5.92
N GLN A 123 -15.77 -1.15 6.95
CA GLN A 123 -16.07 0.15 7.56
C GLN A 123 -15.77 1.31 6.62
N ALA A 124 -14.73 1.20 5.78
CA ALA A 124 -14.36 2.26 4.84
C ALA A 124 -15.46 2.51 3.79
N ILE A 125 -16.00 1.45 3.20
CA ILE A 125 -17.13 1.54 2.25
C ILE A 125 -18.35 2.17 2.93
N GLU A 126 -18.64 1.82 4.18
CA GLU A 126 -19.74 2.44 4.93
C GLU A 126 -19.52 3.94 5.17
N PHE A 127 -18.31 4.35 5.57
CA PHE A 127 -17.97 5.76 5.74
C PHE A 127 -18.15 6.53 4.44
N PHE A 128 -17.70 5.96 3.31
CA PHE A 128 -17.91 6.56 1.99
C PHE A 128 -19.40 6.71 1.66
N ARG A 129 -20.19 5.63 1.80
CA ARG A 129 -21.64 5.64 1.52
C ARG A 129 -22.41 6.64 2.40
N LYS A 130 -21.96 6.87 3.63
CA LYS A 130 -22.55 7.85 4.57
C LYS A 130 -22.02 9.28 4.37
N GLY A 131 -21.07 9.50 3.46
CA GLY A 131 -20.43 10.81 3.24
C GLY A 131 -19.49 11.22 4.38
N GLU A 132 -19.07 10.30 5.24
CA GLU A 132 -18.20 10.55 6.39
C GLU A 132 -16.72 10.62 5.97
N ILE A 133 -16.39 11.55 5.07
CA ILE A 133 -15.08 11.62 4.39
C ILE A 133 -13.90 11.76 5.37
N GLN A 134 -14.07 12.48 6.49
CA GLN A 134 -12.99 12.61 7.46
C GLN A 134 -12.67 11.26 8.13
N LYS A 135 -13.68 10.46 8.46
CA LYS A 135 -13.43 9.11 9.02
C LYS A 135 -12.78 8.19 8.00
N LEU A 136 -13.17 8.29 6.74
CA LEU A 136 -12.52 7.55 5.65
C LEU A 136 -11.04 7.93 5.50
N ARG A 137 -10.72 9.23 5.57
CA ARG A 137 -9.35 9.73 5.58
C ARG A 137 -8.55 9.18 6.75
N ASP A 138 -9.10 9.32 7.96
CA ASP A 138 -8.42 8.87 9.18
C ASP A 138 -8.17 7.35 9.14
N TYR A 139 -9.13 6.59 8.63
CA TYR A 139 -9.02 5.14 8.46
C TYR A 139 -7.86 4.76 7.52
N CYS A 140 -7.88 5.30 6.28
CA CYS A 140 -6.86 5.00 5.28
C CYS A 140 -5.46 5.50 5.70
N LEU A 141 -5.35 6.72 6.24
CA LEU A 141 -4.06 7.24 6.71
C LEU A 141 -3.50 6.44 7.88
N GLN A 142 -4.37 5.85 8.71
CA GLN A 142 -3.96 4.94 9.76
C GLN A 142 -3.41 3.63 9.15
N ASP A 143 -3.90 3.15 8.01
CA ASP A 143 -3.36 1.95 7.30
C ASP A 143 -2.01 2.25 6.64
N VAL A 144 -1.88 3.43 6.02
CA VAL A 144 -0.58 3.95 5.56
C VAL A 144 0.43 4.00 6.71
N LYS A 145 0.02 4.53 7.87
CA LYS A 145 0.90 4.62 9.06
C LYS A 145 1.36 3.25 9.54
N VAL A 146 0.46 2.28 9.65
CA VAL A 146 0.83 0.93 10.08
C VAL A 146 1.74 0.26 9.05
N THR A 147 1.46 0.43 7.76
CA THR A 147 2.32 -0.07 6.68
C THR A 147 3.73 0.53 6.76
N LYS A 148 3.83 1.85 7.00
CA LYS A 148 5.10 2.55 7.24
C LYS A 148 5.85 1.98 8.44
N GLU A 149 5.18 1.78 9.56
CA GLU A 149 5.80 1.24 10.79
C GLU A 149 6.30 -0.20 10.59
N VAL A 150 5.54 -1.05 9.88
CA VAL A 150 5.97 -2.42 9.52
C VAL A 150 7.18 -2.39 8.59
N TYR A 151 7.17 -1.51 7.58
CA TYR A 151 8.31 -1.30 6.69
C TYR A 151 9.57 -0.88 7.48
N GLU A 152 9.45 0.14 8.34
CA GLU A 152 10.58 0.64 9.14
C GLU A 152 11.11 -0.41 10.12
N TYR A 153 10.21 -1.22 10.70
CA TYR A 153 10.59 -2.36 11.53
C TYR A 153 11.42 -3.36 10.72
N GLY A 154 10.89 -3.82 9.58
CA GLY A 154 11.58 -4.80 8.73
C GLY A 154 12.91 -4.29 8.20
N LEU A 155 12.99 -3.00 7.85
CA LEU A 155 14.23 -2.35 7.42
C LEU A 155 15.28 -2.32 8.54
N LYS A 156 14.85 -2.07 9.78
CA LYS A 156 15.75 -1.97 10.94
C LYS A 156 16.23 -3.34 11.44
N THR A 157 15.37 -4.36 11.40
CA THR A 157 15.64 -5.67 12.03
C THR A 157 16.02 -6.76 11.04
N GLY A 158 15.78 -6.55 9.74
CA GLY A 158 15.90 -7.60 8.70
C GLY A 158 14.83 -8.68 8.78
N ASN A 159 13.79 -8.51 9.60
CA ASN A 159 12.68 -9.44 9.72
C ASN A 159 11.35 -8.75 10.06
N VAL A 160 10.25 -9.40 9.71
CA VAL A 160 8.92 -9.09 10.24
C VAL A 160 8.38 -10.32 10.94
N LYS A 161 7.34 -10.18 11.74
CA LYS A 161 6.70 -11.28 12.45
C LYS A 161 5.25 -11.40 12.03
N TYR A 162 4.69 -12.60 12.11
CA TYR A 162 3.25 -12.82 11.99
C TYR A 162 2.77 -13.86 13.02
N ARG A 163 1.46 -13.92 13.27
CA ARG A 163 0.86 -14.98 14.09
C ARG A 163 0.40 -16.14 13.21
N ASP A 164 0.84 -17.35 13.55
CA ASP A 164 0.35 -18.57 12.91
C ASP A 164 -1.06 -18.93 13.38
N ARG A 165 -1.64 -19.99 12.79
CA ARG A 165 -2.96 -20.51 13.17
C ARG A 165 -3.06 -21.00 14.63
N ARG A 166 -1.92 -21.20 15.30
CA ARG A 166 -1.82 -21.61 16.71
C ARG A 166 -1.56 -20.42 17.64
N GLY A 167 -1.52 -19.20 17.11
CA GLY A 167 -1.27 -17.97 17.85
C GLY A 167 0.21 -17.73 18.18
N GLN A 168 1.13 -18.51 17.63
CA GLN A 168 2.57 -18.33 17.83
C GLN A 168 3.11 -17.22 16.93
N CYS A 169 3.94 -16.34 17.49
CA CYS A 169 4.65 -15.34 16.70
C CYS A 169 5.86 -15.96 16.00
N ILE A 170 5.82 -16.00 14.67
CA ILE A 170 6.89 -16.53 13.82
C ILE A 170 7.58 -15.35 13.13
N ALA A 171 8.91 -15.32 13.16
CA ALA A 171 9.71 -14.34 12.42
C ALA A 171 9.96 -14.81 10.98
N VAL A 172 9.92 -13.86 10.06
CA VAL A 172 10.14 -14.02 8.62
C VAL A 172 11.21 -13.05 8.21
N ASN A 173 12.32 -13.56 7.68
CA ASN A 173 13.40 -12.72 7.17
C ASN A 173 12.93 -11.96 5.93
N VAL A 174 13.20 -10.66 5.88
CA VAL A 174 12.84 -9.79 4.76
C VAL A 174 14.02 -8.91 4.38
N ASP A 175 14.06 -8.49 3.12
CA ASP A 175 15.06 -7.56 2.58
C ASP A 175 14.34 -6.33 2.01
N PHE A 176 14.11 -5.35 2.88
CA PHE A 176 13.42 -4.10 2.53
C PHE A 176 14.36 -3.01 2.04
N VAL A 177 15.66 -3.28 1.97
CA VAL A 177 16.66 -2.30 1.52
C VAL A 177 16.36 -1.90 0.08
N PRO A 178 16.30 -0.60 -0.24
CA PRO A 178 16.15 -0.15 -1.62
C PRO A 178 17.26 -0.71 -2.50
N LYS A 179 16.87 -1.53 -3.48
CA LYS A 179 17.78 -1.98 -4.53
C LYS A 179 17.83 -0.84 -5.55
N LEU A 180 18.92 -0.09 -5.57
CA LEU A 180 19.15 0.95 -6.57
C LEU A 180 19.25 0.27 -7.94
N GLU A 181 18.14 0.15 -8.65
CA GLU A 181 18.18 -0.09 -10.08
C GLU A 181 18.55 1.24 -10.75
N LYS A 182 19.72 1.28 -11.39
CA LYS A 182 20.06 2.38 -12.30
C LYS A 182 18.99 2.38 -13.39
N ALA A 183 18.11 3.36 -13.37
CA ALA A 183 17.20 3.59 -14.49
C ALA A 183 18.04 3.61 -15.79
N PRO A 184 17.66 2.86 -16.84
CA PRO A 184 18.31 3.00 -18.12
C PRO A 184 18.14 4.47 -18.53
N VAL A 185 19.27 5.14 -18.75
CA VAL A 185 19.30 6.52 -19.22
C VAL A 185 18.63 6.53 -20.59
N ASN A 186 17.36 6.93 -20.66
CA ASN A 186 16.69 7.21 -21.92
C ASN A 186 17.28 8.50 -22.48
N LEU A 187 18.41 8.38 -23.20
CA LEU A 187 18.92 9.42 -24.08
C LEU A 187 18.01 9.49 -25.30
N THR A 188 16.91 10.22 -25.19
CA THR A 188 16.17 10.64 -26.38
C THR A 188 17.00 11.73 -27.06
N MET A 189 17.70 11.37 -28.13
CA MET A 189 18.40 12.36 -28.97
C MET A 189 17.37 13.24 -29.68
N PRO A 190 17.62 14.55 -29.82
CA PRO A 190 16.80 15.41 -30.65
C PRO A 190 17.04 15.05 -32.13
N PHE A 191 15.96 14.74 -32.84
CA PHE A 191 15.93 14.81 -34.30
C PHE A 191 15.60 16.23 -34.73
#